data_AF-A0A1F6ENA3-F1
#
_entry.id   AF-A0A1F6ENA3-F1
#
_cell.length_a   1.000
_cell.length_b   1.000
_cell.length_c   1.000
_cell.angle_alpha   90.00
_cell.angle_beta   90.00
_cell.angle_gamma   90.00
#
_symmetry.space_group_name_H-M   'P 1'
#
loop_
_entity.id
_entity.type
_entity.pdbx_description
1 polymer ?
#
loop_
_entity_poly.entity_id
_entity_poly.type
_entity_poly.pdbx_seq_one_letter_code
_entity_poly.pdbx_strand_id
1 'polypeptide(L)'
;MTTVNVRIEEKTKRAAKKALAGVGLDLSSGVKIFLHQVIAEKGLPFAPIKNAKALRAKWDREADWALKHGKRYDNVKELFKDLGIR
;
A
#
# COMPACT_ATOMS: atom_id res chain seq x y z
N MET A 1 -13.11 22.75 5.02
CA MET A 1 -13.01 21.52 4.20
C MET A 1 -12.84 21.96 2.76
N THR A 2 -11.82 21.47 2.06
CA THR A 2 -11.50 21.89 0.69
C THR A 2 -11.73 20.72 -0.27
N THR A 3 -12.28 20.99 -1.45
CA THR A 3 -12.59 19.97 -2.45
C THR A 3 -11.45 19.81 -3.44
N VAL A 4 -11.24 18.57 -3.90
CA VAL A 4 -10.26 18.25 -4.95
C VAL A 4 -11.04 17.75 -6.16
N ASN A 5 -10.95 18.48 -7.27
CA ASN A 5 -11.58 18.09 -8.54
C ASN A 5 -10.50 17.59 -9.50
N VAL A 6 -10.61 16.33 -9.95
CA VAL A 6 -9.67 15.70 -10.88
C VAL A 6 -10.42 15.16 -12.08
N ARG A 7 -9.96 15.51 -13.29
CA ARG A 7 -10.50 14.96 -14.52
C ARG A 7 -9.89 13.58 -14.76
N ILE A 8 -10.74 12.56 -14.85
CA ILE A 8 -10.35 11.17 -15.12
C ILE A 8 -11.38 10.51 -16.03
N GLU A 9 -10.96 9.47 -16.74
CA GLU A 9 -11.88 8.65 -17.53
C GLU A 9 -12.86 7.90 -16.63
N GLU A 10 -14.10 7.76 -17.09
CA GLU A 10 -15.17 7.15 -16.31
C GLU A 10 -14.91 5.67 -15.99
N LYS A 11 -14.31 4.93 -16.95
CA LYS A 11 -13.90 3.54 -16.75
C LYS A 11 -12.86 3.41 -15.63
N THR A 12 -11.91 4.33 -15.56
CA THR A 12 -10.86 4.37 -14.54
C THR A 12 -11.46 4.67 -13.16
N LYS A 13 -12.39 5.63 -13.08
CA LYS A 13 -13.13 5.94 -11.84
C LYS A 13 -13.88 4.72 -11.30
N ARG A 14 -14.58 4.01 -12.17
CA ARG A 14 -15.33 2.79 -11.80
C ARG A 14 -14.40 1.68 -11.31
N ALA A 15 -13.32 1.43 -12.03
CA ALA A 15 -12.33 0.40 -11.65
C ALA A 15 -11.69 0.71 -10.28
N ALA A 16 -11.26 1.95 -10.07
CA ALA A 16 -10.67 2.39 -8.80
C ALA A 16 -11.66 2.24 -7.63
N LYS A 17 -12.92 2.64 -7.82
CA LYS A 17 -13.97 2.48 -6.80
C LYS A 17 -14.18 1.02 -6.42
N LYS A 18 -14.22 0.10 -7.41
CA LYS A 18 -14.38 -1.34 -7.14
C LYS A 18 -13.18 -1.93 -6.39
N ALA A 19 -11.97 -1.54 -6.77
CA ALA A 19 -10.75 -2.01 -6.11
C ALA A 19 -10.69 -1.56 -4.64
N LEU A 20 -10.97 -0.29 -4.36
CA LEU A 20 -10.98 0.26 -3.00
C LEU A 20 -12.10 -0.33 -2.14
N ALA A 21 -13.28 -0.57 -2.71
CA ALA A 21 -14.38 -1.20 -2.00
C ALA A 21 -14.03 -2.62 -1.52
N GLY A 22 -13.17 -3.34 -2.26
CA GLY A 22 -12.67 -4.67 -1.87
C GLY A 22 -11.89 -4.68 -0.56
N VAL A 23 -11.39 -3.53 -0.12
CA VAL A 23 -10.69 -3.35 1.17
C VAL A 23 -11.46 -2.44 2.14
N GLY A 24 -12.75 -2.20 1.88
CA GLY A 24 -13.62 -1.41 2.76
C GLY A 24 -13.44 0.12 2.65
N LEU A 25 -12.83 0.62 1.58
CA LEU A 25 -12.58 2.04 1.37
C LEU A 25 -13.45 2.63 0.25
N ASP A 26 -13.95 3.85 0.47
CA ASP A 26 -14.50 4.67 -0.61
C ASP A 26 -13.40 5.44 -1.37
N LEU A 27 -13.75 6.01 -2.52
CA LEU A 27 -12.80 6.72 -3.38
C LEU A 27 -12.17 7.95 -2.69
N SER A 28 -12.95 8.72 -1.94
CA SER A 28 -12.47 9.90 -1.22
C SER A 28 -11.51 9.50 -0.09
N SER A 29 -11.80 8.40 0.60
CA SER A 29 -10.91 7.82 1.61
C SER A 29 -9.59 7.35 1.00
N GLY A 30 -9.62 6.70 -0.16
CA GLY A 30 -8.39 6.34 -0.90
C GLY A 30 -7.55 7.56 -1.29
N VAL A 31 -8.18 8.62 -1.82
CA VAL A 31 -7.46 9.86 -2.19
C VAL A 31 -6.85 10.55 -0.97
N LYS A 32 -7.56 10.60 0.17
CA LYS A 32 -7.01 11.16 1.42
C LYS A 32 -5.75 10.41 1.86
N ILE A 33 -5.80 9.07 1.88
CA ILE A 33 -4.65 8.24 2.27
C ILE A 33 -3.47 8.51 1.35
N PHE A 34 -3.69 8.56 0.03
CA PHE A 34 -2.64 8.88 -0.94
C PHE A 34 -1.96 10.23 -0.63
N LEU A 35 -2.75 11.29 -0.41
CA LEU A 35 -2.21 12.62 -0.10
C LEU A 35 -1.46 12.65 1.24
N HIS A 36 -1.94 11.92 2.25
CA HIS A 36 -1.21 11.78 3.51
C HIS A 36 0.15 11.11 3.33
N GLN A 37 0.25 10.09 2.48
CA GLN A 37 1.53 9.45 2.19
C GLN A 37 2.47 10.38 1.41
N VAL A 38 1.94 11.18 0.47
CA VAL A 38 2.75 12.21 -0.21
C VAL A 38 3.37 13.19 0.79
N ILE A 39 2.61 13.60 1.81
CA ILE A 39 3.09 14.49 2.86
C ILE A 39 4.15 13.80 3.72
N ALA A 40 3.91 12.55 4.12
CA ALA A 40 4.81 11.79 4.99
C ALA A 40 6.17 11.52 4.32
N GLU A 41 6.15 11.10 3.06
CA GLU A 41 7.35 10.74 2.30
C GLU A 41 8.01 11.93 1.60
N LYS A 42 7.37 13.12 1.62
CA LYS A 42 7.79 14.32 0.88
C LYS A 42 8.05 14.02 -0.60
N GLY A 43 7.21 13.17 -1.19
CA GLY A 43 7.42 12.62 -2.53
C GLY A 43 6.23 11.80 -3.00
N LEU A 44 6.37 11.11 -4.13
CA LEU A 44 5.36 10.15 -4.55
C LEU A 44 5.45 8.89 -3.69
N PRO A 45 4.33 8.40 -3.12
CA PRO A 45 4.30 7.22 -2.24
C PRO A 45 4.46 5.90 -3.00
N PHE A 46 4.79 5.99 -4.27
CA PHE A 46 5.23 4.90 -5.11
C PHE A 46 6.30 5.45 -6.05
N ALA A 47 7.33 4.66 -6.31
CA ALA A 47 8.30 5.01 -7.34
C ALA A 47 7.60 4.99 -8.71
N PRO A 48 7.61 6.06 -9.51
CA PRO A 48 7.13 6.00 -10.89
C PRO A 48 8.05 5.08 -11.70
N ILE A 49 7.50 3.97 -12.18
CA ILE A 49 8.30 2.85 -12.71
C ILE A 49 8.24 2.87 -14.24
N LYS A 50 9.40 2.99 -14.89
CA LYS A 50 9.53 2.73 -16.34
C LYS A 50 9.76 1.25 -16.67
N ASN A 51 10.26 0.46 -15.72
CA ASN A 51 10.62 -0.95 -15.91
C ASN A 51 10.03 -1.85 -14.81
N ALA A 52 8.89 -2.48 -15.10
CA ALA A 52 8.19 -3.38 -14.18
C ALA A 52 9.05 -4.58 -13.74
N LYS A 53 9.99 -5.06 -14.59
CA LYS A 53 10.89 -6.18 -14.26
C LYS A 53 11.85 -5.83 -13.13
N ALA A 54 12.37 -4.59 -13.13
CA ALA A 54 13.27 -4.10 -12.09
C ALA A 54 12.57 -3.97 -10.72
N LEU A 55 11.30 -3.54 -10.71
CA LEU A 55 10.51 -3.49 -9.48
C LEU A 55 10.29 -4.89 -8.92
N ARG A 56 9.85 -5.83 -9.76
CA ARG A 56 9.56 -7.19 -9.32
C ARG A 56 10.80 -7.86 -8.74
N ALA A 57 11.95 -7.69 -9.39
CA ALA A 57 13.24 -8.16 -8.87
C ALA A 57 13.68 -7.49 -7.56
N LYS A 58 13.18 -6.29 -7.22
CA LYS A 58 13.40 -5.67 -5.91
C LYS A 58 12.49 -6.31 -4.85
N TRP A 59 11.20 -6.47 -5.15
CA TRP A 59 10.25 -7.12 -4.25
C TRP A 59 10.62 -8.57 -3.96
N ASP A 60 11.03 -9.32 -4.99
CA ASP A 60 11.47 -10.71 -4.83
C ASP A 60 12.70 -10.78 -3.91
N ARG A 61 13.67 -9.87 -4.06
CA ARG A 61 14.83 -9.77 -3.17
C ARG A 61 14.45 -9.43 -1.72
N GLU A 62 13.49 -8.55 -1.53
CA GLU A 62 13.01 -8.13 -0.22
C GLU A 62 12.26 -9.29 0.47
N ALA A 63 11.45 -10.02 -0.29
CA ALA A 63 10.78 -11.24 0.16
C ALA A 63 11.78 -12.36 0.52
N ASP A 64 12.79 -12.61 -0.33
CA ASP A 64 13.85 -13.59 -0.07
C ASP A 64 14.65 -13.24 1.18
N TRP A 65 14.96 -11.96 1.37
CA TRP A 65 15.64 -11.49 2.57
C TRP A 65 14.77 -11.71 3.81
N ALA A 66 13.48 -11.36 3.76
CA ALA A 66 12.53 -11.57 4.84
C ALA A 66 12.31 -13.05 5.16
N LEU A 67 12.35 -13.95 4.18
CA LEU A 67 12.25 -15.39 4.41
C LEU A 67 13.49 -15.97 5.11
N LYS A 68 14.68 -15.37 4.89
CA LYS A 68 15.95 -15.82 5.47
C LYS A 68 16.24 -15.20 6.83
N HIS A 69 15.87 -13.94 7.03
CA HIS A 69 16.23 -13.15 8.22
C HIS A 69 15.02 -12.70 9.04
N GLY A 70 13.81 -12.89 8.54
CA GLY A 70 12.58 -12.53 9.25
C GLY A 70 12.38 -13.42 10.45
N LYS A 71 12.02 -12.80 11.57
CA LYS A 71 11.70 -13.49 12.82
C LYS A 71 10.48 -14.37 12.60
N ARG A 72 10.62 -15.66 12.91
CA ARG A 72 9.55 -16.66 12.84
C ARG A 72 9.00 -16.90 14.24
N TYR A 73 7.72 -17.23 14.30
CA TYR A 73 7.03 -17.56 15.54
C TYR A 73 6.40 -18.94 15.39
N ASP A 74 6.55 -19.78 16.41
CA ASP A 74 6.00 -21.13 16.38
C ASP A 74 4.50 -21.15 16.64
N ASN A 75 3.96 -20.08 17.21
CA ASN A 75 2.54 -19.93 17.50
C ASN A 75 2.09 -18.46 17.53
N VAL A 76 0.78 -18.26 17.38
CA VAL A 76 0.14 -16.94 17.33
C VAL A 76 0.34 -16.16 18.64
N LYS A 77 0.45 -16.86 19.78
CA LYS A 77 0.62 -16.24 21.09
C LYS A 77 1.98 -15.53 21.22
N GLU A 78 3.04 -16.14 20.71
CA GLU A 78 4.36 -15.51 20.65
C GLU A 78 4.41 -14.33 19.69
N LEU A 79 3.76 -14.44 18.52
CA LEU A 79 3.62 -13.34 17.58
C LEU A 79 2.93 -12.13 18.24
N PHE A 80 1.81 -12.34 18.92
CA PHE A 80 1.05 -11.25 19.57
C PHE A 80 1.83 -10.60 20.70
N LYS A 81 2.56 -11.41 21.49
CA LYS A 81 3.46 -10.91 22.52
C LYS A 81 4.57 -10.03 21.93
N ASP A 82 5.17 -10.41 20.80
CA ASP A 82 6.21 -9.61 20.14
C ASP A 82 5.65 -8.32 19.53
N LEU A 83 4.45 -8.38 18.94
CA LEU A 83 3.77 -7.21 18.37
C LEU A 83 3.18 -6.25 19.42
N GLY A 84 3.24 -6.59 20.72
CA GLY A 84 2.66 -5.79 21.80
C GLY A 84 1.13 -5.73 21.77
N ILE A 85 0.49 -6.67 21.07
CA ILE A 85 -0.97 -6.79 20.99
C ILE A 85 -1.40 -7.77 22.08
N ARG A 86 -2.26 -7.32 23.00
CA ARG A 86 -2.67 -8.08 24.18
C ARG A 86 -3.88 -8.98 23.90
#